data_AF-M5ECK0-F1
#
_entry.id   AF-M5ECK0-F1
#
_cell.length_a   1.000
_cell.length_b   1.000
_cell.length_c   1.000
_cell.angle_alpha   90.00
_cell.angle_beta   90.00
_cell.angle_gamma   90.00
#
_symmetry.space_group_name_H-M   'P 1'
#
loop_
_entity.id
_entity.type
_entity.pdbx_description
1 polymer ?
#
loop_
_entity_poly.entity_id
_entity_poly.type
_entity_poly.pdbx_seq_one_letter_code
_entity_poly.pdbx_strand_id
1 'polypeptide(L)'
;MLLMFNVDNITNEQVPFVIEKLMKKGAKNVHVIPSITKKGRQEHIFLVDLPKANVESVSNEIVRETGTIGIRILKEDHISYNYEFKKVKVELDSKKYDLKVKLIFNKNQEFLALKAEYEDIRLIANQSDIYSFNELKTIVESEVTKKIINQNIKVNLEI
;
A
#
# COMPACT_ATOMS: atom_id res chain seq x y z
N MET A 1 -12.20 8.27 -5.20
CA MET A 1 -13.16 7.87 -6.23
C MET A 1 -12.67 6.55 -6.73
N LEU A 2 -13.57 5.59 -6.93
CA LEU A 2 -13.20 4.29 -7.43
C LEU A 2 -13.79 4.09 -8.83
N LEU A 3 -12.92 3.93 -9.83
CA LEU A 3 -13.34 3.51 -11.17
C LEU A 3 -13.28 1.99 -11.27
N MET A 4 -14.27 1.43 -11.96
CA MET A 4 -14.30 0.02 -12.32
C MET A 4 -14.51 -0.13 -13.82
N PHE A 5 -13.67 -0.93 -14.47
CA PHE A 5 -13.84 -1.32 -15.87
C PHE A 5 -13.42 -2.77 -16.09
N ASN A 6 -13.99 -3.39 -17.12
CA ASN A 6 -13.77 -4.79 -17.47
C ASN A 6 -13.25 -4.88 -18.91
N VAL A 7 -12.27 -5.75 -19.14
CA VAL A 7 -11.64 -5.94 -20.46
C VAL A 7 -11.38 -7.43 -20.68
N ASP A 8 -11.87 -7.99 -21.79
CA ASP A 8 -11.68 -9.39 -22.21
C ASP A 8 -10.73 -9.53 -23.41
N ASN A 9 -10.17 -8.40 -23.87
CA ASN A 9 -9.37 -8.26 -25.08
C ASN A 9 -7.92 -7.84 -24.81
N ILE A 10 -7.44 -7.97 -23.57
CA ILE A 10 -6.05 -7.70 -23.20
C ILE A 10 -5.37 -8.96 -22.64
N THR A 11 -4.07 -9.05 -22.81
CA THR A 11 -3.24 -10.14 -22.29
C THR A 11 -2.67 -9.83 -20.91
N ASN A 12 -2.25 -10.85 -20.18
CA ASN A 12 -1.57 -10.68 -18.88
C ASN A 12 -0.28 -9.86 -18.99
N GLU A 13 0.39 -9.87 -20.14
CA GLU A 13 1.61 -9.08 -20.39
C GLU A 13 1.32 -7.58 -20.55
N GLN A 14 0.10 -7.23 -21.00
CA GLN A 14 -0.32 -5.83 -21.15
C GLN A 14 -0.77 -5.23 -19.81
N VAL A 15 -1.23 -6.04 -18.86
CA VAL A 15 -1.77 -5.57 -17.57
C VAL A 15 -0.78 -4.67 -16.80
N PRO A 16 0.50 -5.04 -16.59
CA PRO A 16 1.47 -4.19 -15.92
C PRO A 16 1.67 -2.83 -16.61
N PHE A 17 1.68 -2.82 -17.94
CA PHE A 17 1.81 -1.58 -18.71
C PHE A 17 0.63 -0.63 -18.49
N VAL A 18 -0.60 -1.16 -18.51
CA VAL A 18 -1.80 -0.38 -18.19
C VAL A 18 -1.71 0.17 -16.76
N ILE A 19 -1.37 -0.66 -15.77
CA ILE A 19 -1.18 -0.22 -14.38
C ILE A 19 -0.21 0.96 -14.31
N GLU A 20 0.98 0.84 -14.90
CA GLU A 20 1.98 1.91 -14.89
C GLU A 20 1.47 3.21 -15.52
N LYS A 21 0.76 3.13 -16.65
CA LYS A 21 0.17 4.29 -17.32
C LYS A 21 -0.85 5.01 -16.44
N LEU A 22 -1.74 4.24 -15.82
CA LEU A 22 -2.75 4.81 -14.92
C LEU A 22 -2.11 5.45 -13.69
N MET A 23 -1.10 4.80 -13.08
CA MET A 23 -0.33 5.36 -11.97
C MET A 23 0.35 6.68 -12.38
N LYS A 24 0.97 6.75 -13.57
CA LYS A 24 1.58 7.99 -14.12
C LYS A 24 0.55 9.11 -14.36
N LYS A 25 -0.71 8.77 -14.65
CA LYS A 25 -1.83 9.73 -14.79
C LYS A 25 -2.45 10.16 -13.46
N GLY A 26 -1.91 9.69 -12.34
CA GLY A 26 -2.33 10.10 -11.00
C GLY A 26 -3.41 9.20 -10.41
N ALA A 27 -3.51 7.94 -10.84
CA ALA A 27 -4.11 6.90 -10.00
C ALA A 27 -3.26 6.74 -8.71
N LYS A 28 -3.93 6.60 -7.57
CA LYS A 28 -3.31 6.32 -6.28
C LYS A 28 -3.03 4.82 -6.12
N ASN A 29 -3.89 3.99 -6.69
CA ASN A 29 -3.80 2.55 -6.61
C ASN A 29 -4.59 1.89 -7.75
N VAL A 30 -4.11 0.74 -8.22
CA VAL A 30 -4.77 -0.06 -9.27
C VAL A 30 -4.73 -1.52 -8.86
N HIS A 31 -5.90 -2.14 -8.76
CA HIS A 31 -6.05 -3.58 -8.59
C HIS A 31 -6.61 -4.20 -9.86
N VAL A 32 -6.16 -5.42 -10.16
CA VAL A 32 -6.62 -6.18 -11.32
C VAL A 32 -7.05 -7.56 -10.86
N ILE A 33 -8.30 -7.92 -11.13
CA ILE A 33 -8.91 -9.17 -10.71
C ILE A 33 -9.15 -10.02 -11.97
N PRO A 34 -8.51 -11.19 -12.11
CA PRO A 34 -8.83 -12.11 -13.19
C PRO A 34 -10.22 -12.71 -12.97
N SER A 35 -11.02 -12.80 -14.03
CA SER A 35 -12.41 -13.28 -13.99
C SER A 35 -12.76 -14.02 -15.28
N ILE A 36 -13.92 -14.66 -15.30
CA ILE A 36 -14.53 -15.25 -16.49
C ILE A 36 -15.89 -14.60 -16.70
N THR A 37 -16.16 -14.18 -17.93
CA THR A 37 -17.40 -13.53 -18.32
C THR A 37 -18.20 -14.37 -19.33
N LYS A 38 -19.30 -13.81 -19.84
CA LYS A 38 -20.19 -14.46 -20.81
C LYS A 38 -19.39 -15.11 -21.95
N LYS A 39 -19.93 -16.21 -22.50
CA LYS A 39 -19.27 -17.03 -23.54
C LYS A 39 -17.93 -17.64 -23.09
N GLY A 40 -17.72 -17.79 -21.77
CA GLY A 40 -16.53 -18.44 -21.21
C GLY A 40 -15.23 -17.66 -21.44
N ARG A 41 -15.31 -16.36 -21.72
CA ARG A 41 -14.12 -15.54 -21.99
C ARG A 41 -13.43 -15.16 -20.69
N GLN A 42 -12.11 -15.25 -20.67
CA GLN A 42 -11.31 -14.64 -19.61
C GLN A 42 -11.40 -13.12 -19.71
N GLU A 43 -11.53 -12.43 -18.58
CA GLU A 43 -11.51 -10.98 -18.50
C GLU A 43 -10.69 -10.52 -17.29
N HIS A 44 -10.32 -9.25 -17.29
CA HIS A 44 -9.75 -8.56 -16.14
C HIS A 44 -10.67 -7.45 -15.67
N ILE A 45 -10.95 -7.42 -14.38
CA ILE A 45 -11.67 -6.33 -13.72
C ILE A 45 -10.64 -5.42 -13.07
N PHE A 46 -10.59 -4.17 -13.53
CA PHE A 46 -9.73 -3.15 -12.96
C PHE A 46 -10.50 -2.32 -11.94
N LEU A 47 -9.88 -2.09 -10.79
CA LEU A 47 -10.33 -1.18 -9.75
C LEU A 47 -9.28 -0.09 -9.57
N VAL A 48 -9.62 1.15 -9.90
CA VAL A 48 -8.68 2.28 -9.92
C VAL A 48 -9.11 3.32 -8.89
N ASP A 49 -8.33 3.48 -7.82
CA ASP A 49 -8.50 4.59 -6.87
C ASP A 49 -7.73 5.82 -7.36
N LEU A 50 -8.40 6.95 -7.38
CA LEU A 50 -7.84 8.22 -7.84
C LEU A 50 -8.55 9.44 -7.24
N PRO A 51 -7.88 10.60 -7.21
CA PRO A 51 -8.53 11.88 -6.90
C PRO A 51 -9.63 12.20 -7.91
N LYS A 52 -10.70 12.85 -7.45
CA LYS A 52 -11.80 13.31 -8.32
C LYS A 52 -11.31 14.18 -9.48
N ALA A 53 -10.29 15.02 -9.26
CA ALA A 53 -9.70 15.87 -10.28
C ALA A 53 -9.07 15.11 -11.46
N ASN A 54 -8.69 13.84 -11.25
CA ASN A 54 -7.99 13.04 -12.27
C ASN A 54 -8.93 12.13 -13.07
N VAL A 55 -10.23 12.09 -12.75
CA VAL A 55 -11.19 11.15 -13.33
C VAL A 55 -11.21 11.19 -14.85
N GLU A 56 -11.29 12.38 -15.44
CA GLU A 56 -11.33 12.54 -16.90
C GLU A 56 -10.02 12.07 -17.56
N SER A 57 -8.87 12.54 -17.05
CA SER A 57 -7.54 12.17 -17.57
C SER A 57 -7.30 10.66 -17.52
N VAL A 58 -7.61 10.03 -16.39
CA VAL A 58 -7.43 8.59 -16.20
C VAL A 58 -8.43 7.79 -17.02
N SER A 59 -9.69 8.23 -17.12
CA SER A 59 -10.70 7.56 -17.95
C SER A 59 -10.31 7.55 -19.42
N ASN A 60 -9.79 8.68 -19.93
CA ASN A 60 -9.30 8.77 -21.31
C ASN A 60 -8.10 7.85 -21.55
N GLU A 61 -7.20 7.70 -20.58
CA GLU A 61 -6.09 6.75 -20.69
C GLU A 61 -6.58 5.29 -20.68
N ILE A 62 -7.55 4.95 -19.82
CA ILE A 62 -8.17 3.61 -19.79
C ILE A 62 -8.75 3.26 -21.16
N VAL A 63 -9.55 4.15 -21.75
CA VAL A 63 -10.16 3.92 -23.07
C VAL A 63 -9.08 3.79 -24.15
N ARG A 64 -8.04 4.62 -24.11
CA ARG A 64 -6.92 4.57 -25.07
C ARG A 64 -6.16 3.25 -25.03
N GLU A 65 -5.84 2.76 -23.83
CA GLU A 65 -4.99 1.58 -23.66
C GLU A 65 -5.75 0.26 -23.81
N THR A 66 -7.07 0.26 -23.61
CA THR A 66 -7.86 -0.98 -23.58
C THR A 66 -8.96 -1.08 -24.62
N GLY A 67 -9.39 0.06 -25.18
CA GLY A 67 -10.56 0.12 -26.07
C GLY A 67 -11.88 -0.16 -25.37
N THR A 68 -11.93 -0.18 -24.02
CA THR A 68 -13.19 -0.35 -23.31
C THR A 68 -14.15 0.79 -23.63
N ILE A 69 -15.43 0.45 -23.80
CA ILE A 69 -16.48 1.40 -24.20
C ILE A 69 -17.19 2.03 -22.99
N GLY A 70 -16.85 1.62 -21.77
CA GLY A 70 -17.55 2.08 -20.57
C GLY A 70 -16.73 1.89 -19.31
N ILE A 71 -16.79 2.89 -18.45
CA ILE A 71 -16.16 2.90 -17.13
C ILE A 71 -17.25 3.24 -16.11
N ARG A 72 -17.29 2.48 -15.01
CA ARG A 72 -18.21 2.71 -13.90
C ARG A 72 -17.50 3.52 -12.83
N ILE A 73 -18.20 4.51 -12.29
CA ILE A 73 -17.78 5.22 -11.09
C ILE A 73 -18.56 4.61 -9.93
N LEU A 74 -17.84 3.97 -9.01
CA LEU A 74 -18.38 3.58 -7.72
C LEU A 74 -18.32 4.81 -6.81
N LYS A 75 -19.42 5.12 -6.13
CA LYS A 75 -19.46 6.21 -5.15
C LYS A 75 -19.25 5.61 -3.78
N GLU A 76 -18.11 5.92 -3.19
CA GLU A 76 -17.70 5.45 -1.87
C GLU A 76 -17.46 6.61 -0.90
N ASP A 77 -17.77 6.40 0.38
CA ASP A 77 -17.23 7.23 1.45
C ASP A 77 -15.85 6.69 1.83
N HIS A 78 -14.83 7.54 1.70
CA HIS A 78 -13.47 7.22 2.11
C HIS A 78 -13.20 7.80 3.50
N ILE A 79 -13.02 6.94 4.50
CA ILE A 79 -12.56 7.32 5.83
C ILE A 79 -11.03 7.25 5.87
N SER A 80 -10.37 8.40 5.87
CA SER A 80 -8.91 8.49 6.01
C SER A 80 -8.49 8.77 7.45
N TYR A 81 -7.33 8.25 7.84
CA TYR A 81 -6.70 8.53 9.13
C TYR A 81 -5.47 9.41 8.93
N ASN A 82 -5.21 10.28 9.90
CA ASN A 82 -4.01 11.09 9.91
C ASN A 82 -2.81 10.21 10.28
N TYR A 83 -1.66 10.51 9.70
CA TYR A 83 -0.43 9.85 10.08
C TYR A 83 0.76 10.81 9.99
N GLU A 84 1.80 10.54 10.76
CA GLU A 84 3.07 11.24 10.70
C GLU A 84 4.22 10.24 10.50
N PHE A 85 5.26 10.69 9.81
CA PHE A 85 6.50 9.94 9.70
C PHE A 85 7.46 10.36 10.80
N LYS A 86 7.92 9.40 11.59
CA LYS A 86 8.94 9.61 12.62
C LYS A 86 10.20 8.85 12.28
N LYS A 87 11.34 9.53 12.34
CA LYS A 87 12.66 8.89 12.20
C LYS A 87 13.01 8.13 13.47
N VAL A 88 13.49 6.92 13.29
CA VAL A 88 13.93 5.99 14.33
C VAL A 88 15.35 5.55 13.97
N LYS A 89 16.26 5.60 14.94
CA LYS A 89 17.61 5.07 14.79
C LYS A 89 17.60 3.63 15.29
N VAL A 90 18.00 2.71 14.42
CA VAL A 90 18.18 1.30 14.73
C VAL A 90 19.68 1.02 14.76
N GLU A 91 20.16 0.43 15.84
CA GLU A 91 21.55 0.00 15.97
C GLU A 91 21.59 -1.53 15.95
N LEU A 92 22.36 -2.08 15.01
CA LEU A 92 22.46 -3.51 14.73
C LEU A 92 23.91 -3.80 14.34
N ASP A 93 24.57 -4.71 15.05
CA ASP A 93 26.00 -5.07 14.91
C ASP A 93 26.95 -3.87 14.85
N SER A 94 26.77 -2.92 15.77
CA SER A 94 27.53 -1.67 15.83
C SER A 94 27.39 -0.76 14.58
N LYS A 95 26.48 -1.09 13.66
CA LYS A 95 26.06 -0.22 12.55
C LYS A 95 24.77 0.50 12.92
N LYS A 96 24.61 1.71 12.40
CA LYS A 96 23.43 2.56 12.64
C LYS A 96 22.65 2.72 11.34
N TYR A 97 21.35 2.53 11.44
CA TYR A 97 20.40 2.66 10.36
C TYR A 97 19.35 3.70 10.73
N ASP A 98 19.00 4.56 9.78
CA ASP A 98 17.87 5.46 9.89
C ASP A 98 16.66 4.81 9.23
N LEU A 99 15.59 4.68 10.00
CA LEU A 99 14.33 4.10 9.55
C LEU A 99 13.18 5.07 9.83
N LYS A 100 12.15 5.04 8.99
CA LYS A 100 10.89 5.75 9.23
C LYS A 100 9.84 4.79 9.75
N VAL A 101 9.11 5.24 10.76
CA VAL A 101 7.86 4.63 11.18
C VAL A 101 6.71 5.58 10.86
N LYS A 102 5.58 5.01 10.46
CA LYS A 102 4.31 5.70 10.28
C LYS A 102 3.50 5.56 11.56
N LEU A 103 3.26 6.67 12.26
CA LEU A 103 2.37 6.72 13.42
C LEU A 103 0.99 7.17 12.94
N ILE A 104 -0.05 6.42 13.27
CA ILE A 104 -1.41 6.61 12.79
C ILE A 104 -2.26 7.13 13.95
N PHE A 105 -3.05 8.16 13.69
CA PHE A 105 -3.89 8.85 14.67
C PHE A 105 -5.34 8.95 14.22
N ASN A 106 -6.24 9.02 15.19
CA ASN A 106 -7.62 9.42 14.92
C ASN A 106 -7.76 10.96 14.80
N LYS A 107 -9.00 11.43 14.60
CA LYS A 107 -9.31 12.86 14.47
C LYS A 107 -9.01 13.67 15.75
N ASN A 108 -8.98 13.01 16.91
CA ASN A 108 -8.68 13.61 18.21
C ASN A 108 -7.17 13.56 18.55
N GLN A 109 -6.32 13.20 17.59
CA GLN A 109 -4.87 13.01 17.76
C GLN A 109 -4.49 11.87 18.74
N GLU A 110 -5.39 10.92 18.99
CA GLU A 110 -5.07 9.74 19.78
C GLU A 110 -4.30 8.74 18.91
N PHE A 111 -3.18 8.22 19.43
CA PHE A 111 -2.38 7.20 18.76
C PHE A 111 -3.17 5.90 18.62
N LEU A 112 -3.24 5.39 17.39
CA LEU A 112 -3.96 4.16 17.05
C LEU A 112 -3.02 2.99 16.73
N ALA A 113 -2.00 3.25 15.92
CA ALA A 113 -1.13 2.21 15.39
C ALA A 113 0.21 2.76 14.91
N LEU A 114 1.20 1.89 14.84
CA LEU A 114 2.51 2.15 14.28
C LEU A 114 2.81 1.10 13.20
N LYS A 115 3.41 1.54 12.08
CA LYS A 115 3.97 0.64 11.06
C LYS A 115 5.38 1.06 10.70
N ALA A 116 6.33 0.14 10.70
CA ALA A 116 7.65 0.38 10.12
C ALA A 116 7.55 0.48 8.59
N GLU A 117 8.30 1.39 7.99
CA GLU A 117 8.32 1.52 6.53
C GLU A 117 9.03 0.32 5.87
N TYR A 118 8.35 -0.26 4.88
CA TYR A 118 8.76 -1.50 4.25
C TYR A 118 10.16 -1.42 3.63
N GLU A 119 10.43 -0.38 2.84
CA GLU A 119 11.71 -0.25 2.14
C GLU A 119 12.89 -0.09 3.13
N ASP A 120 12.69 0.63 4.24
CA ASP A 120 13.74 0.80 5.24
C ASP A 120 14.06 -0.53 5.94
N ILE A 121 13.04 -1.30 6.34
CA ILE A 121 13.26 -2.65 6.92
C ILE A 121 13.92 -3.58 5.90
N ARG A 122 13.46 -3.56 4.65
CA ARG A 122 13.99 -4.39 3.57
C ARG A 122 15.47 -4.12 3.33
N LEU A 123 15.88 -2.84 3.31
CA LEU A 123 17.27 -2.45 3.13
C LEU A 123 18.15 -2.97 4.28
N ILE A 124 17.69 -2.84 5.54
CA ILE A 124 18.44 -3.33 6.71
C ILE A 124 18.54 -4.87 6.68
N ALA A 125 17.43 -5.56 6.41
CA ALA A 125 17.39 -7.02 6.34
C ALA A 125 18.32 -7.58 5.25
N ASN A 126 18.44 -6.90 4.11
CA ASN A 126 19.35 -7.32 3.04
C ASN A 126 20.83 -7.00 3.33
N GLN A 127 21.12 -6.12 4.30
CA GLN A 127 22.48 -5.74 4.69
C GLN A 127 22.98 -6.52 5.92
N SER A 128 22.07 -7.22 6.60
CA SER A 128 22.33 -7.99 7.81
C SER A 128 21.71 -9.37 7.67
N ASP A 129 22.55 -10.41 7.55
CA ASP A 129 22.09 -11.81 7.49
C ASP A 129 21.64 -12.36 8.86
N ILE A 130 21.62 -11.54 9.91
CA ILE A 130 21.32 -11.97 11.28
C ILE A 130 19.82 -12.09 11.55
N TYR A 131 19.02 -11.19 10.97
CA TYR A 131 17.59 -11.11 11.24
C TYR A 131 16.80 -11.10 9.94
N SER A 132 15.71 -11.85 9.93
CA SER A 132 14.71 -11.76 8.87
C SER A 132 13.99 -10.42 8.88
N PHE A 133 13.39 -10.08 7.74
CA PHE A 133 12.50 -8.92 7.60
C PHE A 133 11.43 -8.86 8.70
N ASN A 134 10.82 -10.01 9.03
CA ASN A 134 9.74 -10.08 10.01
C ASN A 134 10.23 -9.88 11.44
N GLU A 135 11.40 -10.41 11.79
CA GLU A 135 12.01 -10.20 13.12
C GLU A 135 12.37 -8.74 13.32
N LEU A 136 13.07 -8.12 12.35
CA LEU A 136 13.42 -6.70 12.40
C LEU A 136 12.17 -5.83 12.52
N LYS A 137 11.17 -6.07 11.67
CA LYS A 137 9.90 -5.34 11.72
C LYS A 137 9.25 -5.46 13.10
N THR A 138 9.12 -6.67 13.63
CA THR A 138 8.47 -6.92 14.92
C THR A 138 9.20 -6.24 16.07
N ILE A 139 10.54 -6.37 16.12
CA ILE A 139 11.37 -5.77 17.17
C ILE A 139 11.26 -4.23 17.12
N VAL A 140 11.47 -3.64 15.94
CA VAL A 140 11.41 -2.18 15.75
C VAL A 140 10.03 -1.65 16.11
N GLU A 141 8.96 -2.24 15.60
CA GLU A 141 7.60 -1.79 15.88
C GLU A 141 7.27 -1.90 17.38
N SER A 142 7.69 -2.98 18.04
CA SER A 142 7.52 -3.19 19.48
C SER A 142 8.26 -2.14 20.31
N GLU A 143 9.55 -1.95 20.06
CA GLU A 143 10.40 -1.01 20.82
C GLU A 143 9.95 0.43 20.67
N VAL A 144 9.52 0.83 19.47
CA VAL A 144 9.02 2.19 19.25
C VAL A 144 7.64 2.36 19.88
N THR A 145 6.76 1.35 19.81
CA THR A 145 5.44 1.39 20.43
C THR A 145 5.55 1.57 21.94
N LYS A 146 6.43 0.82 22.63
CA LYS A 146 6.68 0.96 24.08
C LYS A 146 7.01 2.39 24.47
N LYS A 147 7.85 3.07 23.69
CA LYS A 147 8.25 4.47 23.92
C LYS A 147 7.12 5.47 23.71
N ILE A 148 6.11 5.13 22.89
CA ILE A 148 4.97 6.02 22.59
C ILE A 148 3.87 5.87 23.64
N ILE A 149 3.44 4.64 23.92
CA ILE A 149 2.28 4.40 24.79
C ILE A 149 2.61 4.54 26.28
N ASN A 150 3.91 4.63 26.63
CA ASN A 150 4.41 4.81 28.00
C ASN A 150 3.76 3.84 29.01
N GLN A 151 3.59 2.58 28.61
CA GLN A 151 2.98 1.54 29.44
C GLN A 151 4.04 0.60 30.03
N ASN A 152 3.83 0.23 31.30
CA ASN A 152 4.63 -0.80 31.99
C ASN A 152 4.13 -2.20 31.66
N ILE A 153 4.22 -2.60 30.39
CA ILE A 153 3.88 -3.98 29.98
C ILE A 153 5.05 -4.90 30.34
N LYS A 154 4.79 -5.91 31.18
CA LYS A 154 5.73 -7.00 31.47
C LYS A 154 5.36 -8.21 30.60
N VAL A 155 6.31 -8.69 29.80
CA VAL A 155 6.17 -9.90 29.00
C VAL A 155 7.11 -10.95 29.58
N ASN A 156 6.54 -12.07 30.03
CA ASN A 156 7.31 -13.23 30.50
C ASN A 156 7.18 -14.35 29.47
N LEU A 157 8.31 -14.90 29.03
CA LEU A 157 8.34 -16.09 28.20
C LEU A 157 8.68 -17.27 29.12
N GLU A 158 7.74 -18.19 29.32
CA GLU A 158 8.01 -19.46 29.98
C GLU A 158 8.58 -20.40 28.93
N ILE A 159 9.81 -20.88 29.16
CA ILE A 159 10.56 -21.81 28.30
C ILE A 159 10.67 -23.13 29.03
#